data_AF-A0A839RXP4-F1
#
_entry.id   AF-A0A839RXP4-F1
#
_cell.length_a   1.000
_cell.length_b   1.000
_cell.length_c   1.000
_cell.angle_alpha   90.00
_cell.angle_beta   90.00
_cell.angle_gamma   90.00
#
_symmetry.space_group_name_H-M   'P 1'
#
loop_
_entity.id
_entity.type
_entity.pdbx_description
1 polymer ?
#
loop_
_entity_poly.entity_id
_entity_poly.type
_entity_poly.pdbx_seq_one_letter_code
_entity_poly.pdbx_strand_id
1 'polypeptide(L)'
;MSRTDKTQPFRVRLWDGSLRGVAVHDHRDGVCDLPGTLKEDLKHVAGNGGSVARGSCFWDLRYTGTRPCCCPLCRASDRFRADRRASRQRSRRELADLLKLAKHDPWGLD
;
A
#
# COMPACT_ATOMS: atom_id res chain seq x y z
N MET A 1 -16.80 -4.70 3.97
CA MET A 1 -15.53 -4.17 4.53
C MET A 1 -14.74 -3.50 3.42
N SER A 2 -14.32 -2.25 3.59
CA SER A 2 -13.63 -1.49 2.54
C SER A 2 -12.27 -2.13 2.22
N ARG A 3 -12.05 -2.50 0.96
CA ARG A 3 -10.77 -2.98 0.40
C ARG A 3 -9.73 -1.87 0.35
N THR A 4 -9.42 -1.29 1.49
CA THR A 4 -8.46 -0.19 1.57
C THR A 4 -7.10 -0.81 1.84
N ASP A 5 -6.25 -0.84 0.81
CA ASP A 5 -4.81 -1.16 0.81
C ASP A 5 -4.05 -0.66 2.06
N LYS A 6 -4.55 0.40 2.70
CA LYS A 6 -4.10 0.94 3.99
C LYS A 6 -3.97 -0.10 5.12
N THR A 7 -4.82 -1.13 5.17
CA THR A 7 -4.87 -2.08 6.31
C THR A 7 -4.37 -3.48 5.97
N GLN A 8 -3.90 -3.73 4.75
CA GLN A 8 -3.37 -5.04 4.43
C GLN A 8 -2.05 -5.28 5.19
N PRO A 9 -1.93 -6.38 5.95
CA PRO A 9 -0.69 -6.73 6.63
C PRO A 9 0.48 -6.84 5.64
N PHE A 10 1.65 -6.40 6.06
CA PHE A 10 2.87 -6.40 5.25
C PHE A 10 3.16 -7.74 4.54
N ARG A 11 2.97 -8.88 5.23
CA ARG A 11 3.16 -10.21 4.64
C ARG A 11 2.12 -10.57 3.57
N VAL A 12 0.88 -10.11 3.71
CA VAL A 12 -0.14 -10.26 2.67
C VAL A 12 0.28 -9.50 1.42
N ARG A 13 0.90 -8.32 1.60
CA ARG A 13 1.42 -7.50 0.50
C ARG A 13 2.67 -8.10 -0.17
N LEU A 14 3.53 -8.79 0.58
CA LEU A 14 4.61 -9.58 0.01
C LEU A 14 4.08 -10.78 -0.80
N TRP A 15 2.99 -11.39 -0.35
CA TRP A 15 2.35 -12.52 -1.01
C TRP A 15 1.59 -12.13 -2.29
N ASP A 16 0.74 -11.10 -2.24
CA ASP A 16 -0.05 -10.66 -3.41
C ASP A 16 0.79 -9.96 -4.48
N GLY A 17 2.11 -9.84 -4.24
CA GLY A 17 3.07 -9.24 -5.16
C GLY A 17 3.02 -7.72 -5.20
N SER A 18 2.18 -7.06 -4.37
CA SER A 18 2.20 -5.60 -4.24
C SER A 18 3.52 -5.09 -3.65
N LEU A 19 4.24 -5.95 -2.92
CA LEU A 19 5.60 -5.73 -2.46
C LEU A 19 6.54 -6.83 -2.95
N ARG A 20 7.77 -6.44 -3.29
CA ARG A 20 8.78 -7.38 -3.76
C ARG A 20 9.44 -8.08 -2.57
N GLY A 21 9.20 -9.37 -2.41
CA GLY A 21 9.93 -10.22 -1.47
C GLY A 21 11.26 -10.74 -2.04
N VAL A 22 12.25 -10.93 -1.15
CA VAL A 22 13.50 -11.67 -1.40
C VAL A 22 13.73 -12.67 -0.28
N ALA A 23 14.26 -13.84 -0.62
CA ALA A 23 14.69 -14.82 0.35
C ALA A 23 16.03 -14.37 0.96
N VAL A 24 16.08 -14.27 2.29
CA VAL A 24 17.30 -14.08 3.07
C VAL A 24 17.61 -15.41 3.73
N HIS A 25 18.82 -15.90 3.47
CA HIS A 25 19.29 -17.18 4.00
C HIS A 25 20.41 -16.94 5.01
N ASP A 26 20.24 -17.49 6.20
CA ASP A 26 21.27 -17.57 7.23
C ASP A 26 21.34 -19.01 7.73
N HIS A 27 22.35 -19.75 7.30
CA HIS A 27 22.51 -21.17 7.62
C HIS A 27 23.50 -21.41 8.76
N ARG A 28 23.82 -20.38 9.56
CA ARG A 28 24.77 -20.51 10.68
C ARG A 28 24.33 -21.57 11.69
N ASP A 29 23.02 -21.74 11.87
CA ASP A 29 22.43 -22.66 12.84
C ASP A 29 21.93 -23.98 12.20
N GLY A 30 22.31 -24.26 10.94
CA GLY A 30 22.04 -25.54 10.28
C GLY A 30 21.13 -25.46 9.05
N VAL A 31 20.17 -26.40 8.97
CA VAL A 31 19.32 -26.60 7.78
C VAL A 31 18.45 -25.38 7.51
N CYS A 32 18.30 -25.02 6.24
CA CYS A 32 17.42 -23.94 5.81
C CYS A 32 15.99 -24.19 6.30
N ASP A 33 15.50 -23.27 7.13
CA ASP A 33 14.15 -23.25 7.68
C ASP A 33 13.21 -22.31 6.91
N LEU A 34 13.67 -21.76 5.78
CA LEU A 34 12.84 -20.93 4.91
C LEU A 34 11.74 -21.76 4.25
N PRO A 35 10.46 -21.42 4.42
CA PRO A 35 9.38 -22.08 3.70
C PRO A 35 9.57 -21.94 2.18
N GLY A 36 9.36 -23.04 1.45
CA GLY A 36 9.57 -23.11 0.00
C GLY A 36 8.70 -22.10 -0.78
N THR A 37 7.57 -21.71 -0.21
CA THR A 37 6.72 -20.64 -0.75
C THR A 37 6.28 -19.62 0.31
N LEU A 38 6.01 -18.38 -0.12
CA LEU A 38 5.36 -17.35 0.70
C LEU A 38 3.99 -17.79 1.26
N LYS A 39 3.30 -18.71 0.58
CA LYS A 39 2.02 -19.28 1.04
C LYS A 39 2.20 -20.21 2.24
N GLU A 40 3.28 -20.97 2.29
CA GLU A 40 3.64 -21.82 3.42
C GLU A 40 4.04 -20.97 4.62
N ASP A 41 4.84 -19.91 4.40
CA ASP A 41 5.25 -18.97 5.44
C ASP A 41 4.05 -18.27 6.12
N LEU A 42 3.02 -17.88 5.35
CA LEU A 42 1.77 -17.34 5.89
C LEU A 42 0.99 -18.34 6.75
N LYS A 43 0.95 -19.61 6.36
CA LYS A 43 0.29 -20.67 7.14
C LYS A 43 0.99 -20.89 8.48
N HIS A 44 2.33 -20.86 8.48
CA HIS A 44 3.12 -20.99 9.71
C HIS A 44 2.82 -19.84 10.71
N VAL A 45 2.74 -18.60 10.23
CA VAL A 45 2.39 -17.45 11.10
C VAL A 45 0.94 -17.49 11.57
N ALA A 46 0.01 -17.85 10.69
CA ALA A 46 -1.40 -17.98 11.07
C ALA A 46 -1.60 -19.07 12.14
N GLY A 47 -0.85 -20.18 12.03
CA GLY A 47 -0.84 -21.24 13.04
C GLY A 47 -0.20 -20.82 14.38
N ASN A 48 0.79 -19.93 14.34
CA ASN A 48 1.52 -19.47 15.53
C ASN A 48 0.91 -18.20 16.19
N GLY A 49 -0.40 -17.98 16.05
CA GLY A 49 -1.09 -16.85 16.67
C GLY A 49 -0.61 -15.48 16.18
N GLY A 50 -0.10 -15.40 14.94
CA GLY A 50 0.49 -14.18 14.40
C GLY A 50 1.91 -13.90 14.87
N SER A 51 2.49 -14.77 15.71
CA SER A 51 3.87 -14.67 16.15
C SER A 51 4.81 -15.15 15.05
N VAL A 52 5.83 -14.35 14.79
CA VAL A 52 6.87 -14.69 13.84
C VAL A 52 7.90 -15.51 14.59
N ALA A 53 7.85 -16.83 14.43
CA ALA A 53 9.04 -17.63 14.67
C ALA A 53 10.05 -17.19 13.58
N ARG A 54 10.91 -16.23 13.91
CA ARG A 54 12.00 -15.84 13.01
C ARG A 54 13.03 -16.94 13.10
N GLY A 55 12.90 -17.87 12.17
CA GLY A 55 14.00 -18.72 11.74
C GLY A 55 15.18 -17.89 11.28
N SER A 56 16.33 -18.54 11.13
CA SER A 56 17.53 -17.87 10.63
C SER A 56 17.34 -17.46 9.16
N CYS A 57 16.59 -18.23 8.37
CA CYS A 57 16.18 -17.85 7.02
C CYS A 57 14.77 -17.24 7.00
N PHE A 58 14.59 -16.12 6.31
CA PHE A 58 13.28 -15.42 6.25
C PHE A 58 13.07 -14.67 4.92
N TRP A 59 11.79 -14.34 4.63
CA TRP A 59 11.42 -13.46 3.53
C TRP A 59 11.54 -12.00 3.96
N ASP A 60 12.38 -11.23 3.27
CA ASP A 60 12.54 -9.79 3.47
C ASP A 60 11.96 -8.98 2.30
N LEU A 61 11.64 -7.71 2.55
CA LEU A 61 11.25 -6.76 1.52
C LEU A 61 12.49 -6.27 0.78
N ARG A 62 12.52 -6.49 -0.54
CA ARG A 62 13.38 -5.70 -1.41
C ARG A 62 12.70 -4.38 -1.72
N TYR A 63 13.22 -3.30 -1.16
CA TYR A 63 12.75 -1.96 -1.48
C TYR A 63 13.05 -1.63 -2.95
N THR A 64 12.01 -1.47 -3.76
CA THR A 64 12.12 -1.10 -5.19
C THR A 64 11.66 0.33 -5.46
N GLY A 65 11.57 1.18 -4.43
CA GLY A 65 10.98 2.51 -4.54
C GLY A 65 9.45 2.52 -4.44
N THR A 66 8.80 1.35 -4.35
CA THR A 66 7.37 1.24 -4.01
C THR A 66 7.14 1.64 -2.55
N ARG A 67 6.03 2.33 -2.28
CA ARG A 67 5.65 2.87 -0.97
C ARG A 67 5.25 1.72 -0.04
N PRO A 68 6.19 1.11 0.71
CA PRO A 68 5.96 -0.18 1.33
C PRO A 68 5.18 -0.06 2.62
N CYS A 69 5.23 1.10 3.28
CA CYS A 69 4.38 1.45 4.40
C CYS A 69 3.51 2.68 4.13
N CYS A 70 2.42 2.75 4.89
CA CYS A 70 1.55 3.92 5.03
C CYS A 70 2.20 5.06 5.83
N CYS A 71 3.43 4.87 6.30
CA CYS A 71 4.24 5.84 7.02
C CYS A 71 4.40 7.15 6.19
N PRO A 72 4.49 8.32 6.87
CA PRO A 72 4.58 9.61 6.19
C PRO A 72 5.70 9.70 5.15
N LEU A 73 6.86 9.14 5.50
CA LEU A 73 8.06 9.09 4.67
C LEU A 73 7.83 8.31 3.37
N CYS A 74 7.47 7.02 3.46
CA CYS A 74 7.33 6.21 2.25
C CYS A 74 6.17 6.67 1.37
N ARG A 75 5.10 7.21 1.94
CA ARG A 75 3.97 7.69 1.13
C ARG A 75 4.18 9.09 0.56
N ALA A 76 5.26 9.79 0.91
CA ALA A 76 5.39 11.24 0.73
C ALA A 76 4.08 11.94 1.14
N SER A 77 3.58 11.59 2.34
CA SER A 77 2.20 11.88 2.76
C SER A 77 1.87 13.37 2.67
N ASP A 78 2.83 14.24 2.93
CA ASP A 78 2.63 15.68 2.87
C ASP A 78 2.45 16.17 1.43
N ARG A 79 3.26 15.67 0.49
CA ARG A 79 3.09 15.92 -0.95
C ARG A 79 1.74 15.40 -1.42
N PHE A 80 1.38 14.16 -1.07
CA PHE A 80 0.09 13.58 -1.45
C PHE A 80 -1.11 14.36 -0.86
N ARG A 81 -1.00 14.83 0.38
CA ARG A 81 -2.02 15.68 1.02
C ARG A 81 -2.11 17.04 0.33
N ALA A 82 -0.98 17.65 -0.04
CA ALA A 82 -0.94 18.89 -0.79
C ALA A 82 -1.60 18.73 -2.17
N ASP A 83 -1.26 17.68 -2.91
CA ASP A 83 -1.84 17.39 -4.24
C ASP A 83 -3.36 17.19 -4.15
N ARG A 84 -3.84 16.44 -3.16
CA ARG A 84 -5.28 16.25 -2.93
C ARG A 84 -5.99 17.55 -2.54
N ARG A 85 -5.37 18.41 -1.74
CA ARG A 85 -5.91 19.73 -1.42
C ARG A 85 -6.00 20.60 -2.67
N ALA A 86 -4.93 20.66 -3.47
CA ALA A 86 -4.91 21.41 -4.72
C ALA A 86 -5.99 20.91 -5.70
N SER A 87 -6.13 19.59 -5.85
CA SER A 87 -7.17 18.99 -6.69
C SER A 87 -8.58 19.38 -6.23
N ARG A 88 -8.87 19.33 -4.93
CA ARG A 88 -10.18 19.75 -4.40
C ARG A 88 -10.45 21.23 -4.64
N GLN A 89 -9.43 22.08 -4.48
CA GLN A 89 -9.59 23.51 -4.73
C GLN A 89 -9.86 23.80 -6.20
N ARG A 90 -9.19 23.09 -7.13
CA ARG A 90 -9.49 23.20 -8.57
C ARG A 90 -10.93 22.81 -8.88
N SER A 91 -11.37 21.62 -8.43
CA SER A 91 -12.74 21.17 -8.67
C SER A 91 -13.80 22.09 -8.05
N ARG A 92 -13.51 22.71 -6.90
CA ARG A 92 -14.41 23.71 -6.30
C ARG A 92 -14.53 24.98 -7.14
N ARG A 93 -13.42 25.46 -7.72
CA ARG A 93 -13.42 26.63 -8.61
C ARG A 93 -14.17 26.33 -9.89
N GLU A 94 -13.85 25.20 -10.52
CA GLU A 94 -14.53 24.72 -11.73
C GLU A 94 -16.04 24.59 -11.51
N LEU A 95 -16.47 23.97 -10.41
CA LEU A 95 -17.89 23.90 -10.07
C LEU A 95 -18.52 25.28 -9.86
N ALA A 96 -17.82 26.20 -9.20
CA ALA A 96 -18.33 27.56 -8.99
C ALA A 96 -18.47 28.33 -10.31
N ASP A 97 -17.54 28.14 -11.25
CA ASP A 97 -17.57 28.78 -12.56
C ASP A 97 -18.70 28.18 -13.43
N LEU A 98 -18.86 26.85 -13.41
CA LEU A 98 -19.98 26.17 -14.07
C LEU A 98 -21.35 26.63 -13.52
N LEU A 99 -21.47 26.79 -12.19
CA LEU A 99 -22.69 27.30 -11.57
C LEU A 99 -22.99 28.76 -11.91
N LYS A 100 -21.96 29.59 -12.12
CA LYS A 100 -22.14 30.97 -12.60
C LYS A 100 -22.60 30.99 -14.06
N LEU A 101 -22.00 30.17 -14.91
CA LEU A 101 -22.39 30.03 -16.32
C LEU A 101 -23.85 29.57 -16.43
N ALA A 102 -24.23 28.52 -15.71
CA ALA A 102 -25.61 28.02 -15.68
C ALA A 102 -26.62 29.02 -15.10
N LYS A 103 -26.19 29.98 -14.27
CA LYS A 103 -27.04 31.07 -13.79
C LYS A 103 -27.24 32.18 -14.82
N HIS A 104 -26.24 32.43 -15.66
CA HIS A 104 -26.30 33.47 -16.69
C HIS A 104 -27.00 32.99 -17.96
N ASP A 105 -26.98 31.68 -18.24
CA ASP A 105 -27.76 31.05 -19.29
C ASP A 105 -28.50 29.80 -18.75
N PRO A 106 -29.66 30.00 -18.11
CA PRO A 106 -30.42 28.90 -17.51
C PRO A 106 -31.13 28.00 -18.53
N TRP A 107 -31.13 28.35 -19.82
CA TRP A 107 -31.89 27.63 -20.85
C TRP A 107 -31.12 27.21 -22.11
N GLY A 108 -29.88 27.64 -22.32
CA GLY A 108 -28.99 27.08 -23.36
C GLY A 108 -29.61 27.06 -24.76
N LEU A 109 -30.29 28.14 -25.14
CA LEU A 109 -30.90 28.29 -26.46
C LEU A 109 -30.06 29.27 -27.29
N ASP A 110 -29.10 28.71 -28.02
CA ASP A 110 -28.66 29.20 -29.34
C ASP A 110 -28.90 28.08 -30.37
#